data_AF-A0A0L8C5X3-F1
#
_entry.id   AF-A0A0L8C5X3-F1
#
_cell.length_a   1.000
_cell.length_b   1.000
_cell.length_c   1.000
_cell.angle_alpha   90.00
_cell.angle_beta   90.00
_cell.angle_gamma   90.00
#
_symmetry.space_group_name_H-M   'P 1'
#
loop_
_entity.id
_entity.type
_entity.pdbx_description
1 polymer ?
#
loop_
_entity_poly.entity_id
_entity_poly.type
_entity_poly.pdbx_seq_one_letter_code
_entity_poly.pdbx_strand_id
1 'polypeptide(L)'
;MCDQKAIMSSEGFETFMAILPDSFKAFRYQTGIDRVCDAYRASADKMNEALSQAKQAYAQYDQAGVDDSEYDEDGILLGSTAHSLAQAEMDAILAVSVVREAFVTSAFHYWERSARAWTGLHGRRDHFGILSTESAKKYPLSPQLDNLNRLNNLLKHNSHRIDPTLVDARPDYFASPFPSANNTSPQRLRLRLLHEHVEEAFDIVRASGPTY
;
A
#
# COMPACT_ATOMS: atom_id res chain seq x y z
N MET A 1 43.10 -45.25 -42.38
CA MET A 1 42.52 -44.05 -43.01
C MET A 1 41.31 -43.65 -42.19
N CYS A 2 41.40 -42.48 -41.53
CA CYS A 2 40.38 -41.70 -40.81
C CYS A 2 39.55 -42.36 -39.70
N ASP A 3 40.08 -42.25 -38.48
CA ASP A 3 39.31 -42.01 -37.25
C ASP A 3 38.78 -40.57 -37.25
N GLN A 4 37.47 -40.39 -37.06
CA GLN A 4 36.85 -39.10 -36.73
C GLN A 4 36.17 -39.23 -35.35
N LYS A 5 36.91 -38.88 -34.30
CA LYS A 5 36.32 -38.58 -32.98
C LYS A 5 35.89 -37.11 -32.98
N ALA A 6 34.58 -36.89 -32.87
CA ALA A 6 34.02 -35.59 -32.59
C ALA A 6 34.47 -35.12 -31.18
N ILE A 7 35.25 -34.03 -31.14
CA ILE A 7 35.54 -33.30 -29.92
C ILE A 7 34.37 -32.34 -29.72
N MET A 8 33.45 -32.69 -28.82
CA MET A 8 32.50 -31.74 -28.25
C MET A 8 33.28 -30.80 -27.32
N SER A 9 33.63 -29.62 -27.81
CA SER A 9 34.09 -28.51 -26.97
C SER A 9 32.88 -27.97 -26.20
N SER A 10 32.86 -28.24 -24.90
CA SER A 10 31.95 -27.59 -23.94
C SER A 10 32.43 -26.15 -23.72
N GLU A 11 32.08 -25.23 -24.60
CA GLU A 11 32.22 -23.80 -24.28
C GLU A 11 31.07 -23.39 -23.37
N GLY A 12 31.43 -23.23 -22.10
CA GLY A 12 30.56 -22.74 -21.06
C GLY A 12 30.00 -21.37 -21.41
N PHE A 13 28.68 -21.27 -21.40
CA PHE A 13 27.98 -20.01 -21.22
C PHE A 13 28.20 -19.57 -19.76
N GLU A 14 29.41 -19.10 -19.44
CA GLU A 14 29.63 -18.28 -18.27
C GLU A 14 28.79 -17.01 -18.47
N THR A 15 27.63 -17.00 -17.82
CA THR A 15 26.80 -15.82 -17.73
C THR A 15 27.58 -14.81 -16.91
N PHE A 16 28.29 -13.90 -17.59
CA PHE A 16 28.91 -12.73 -16.96
C PHE A 16 27.80 -11.91 -16.29
N MET A 17 27.49 -12.22 -15.03
CA MET A 17 26.75 -11.31 -14.17
C MET A 17 27.68 -10.13 -13.93
N ALA A 18 27.55 -9.09 -14.75
CA ALA A 18 28.25 -7.84 -14.54
C ALA A 18 28.05 -7.40 -13.09
N ILE A 19 29.15 -7.30 -12.35
CA ILE A 19 29.13 -6.81 -10.96
C ILE A 19 28.76 -5.33 -11.04
N LEU A 20 27.48 -5.04 -10.77
CA LEU A 20 26.99 -3.68 -10.80
C LEU A 20 27.57 -2.89 -9.62
N PRO A 21 28.06 -1.66 -9.84
CA PRO A 21 28.50 -0.78 -8.76
C PRO A 21 27.39 -0.57 -7.72
N ASP A 22 27.75 -0.41 -6.45
CA ASP A 22 26.75 -0.18 -5.39
C ASP A 22 25.97 1.11 -5.59
N SER A 23 26.59 2.14 -6.18
CA SER A 23 25.91 3.37 -6.61
C SER A 23 24.79 3.11 -7.61
N PHE A 24 24.97 2.14 -8.52
CA PHE A 24 23.93 1.77 -9.47
C PHE A 24 22.78 0.99 -8.80
N LYS A 25 23.07 0.15 -7.80
CA LYS A 25 22.04 -0.53 -7.01
C LYS A 25 21.21 0.47 -6.20
N ALA A 26 21.88 1.43 -5.55
CA ALA A 26 21.24 2.53 -4.84
C ALA A 26 20.34 3.34 -5.80
N PHE A 27 20.88 3.78 -6.94
CA PHE A 27 20.11 4.52 -7.94
C PHE A 27 18.86 3.74 -8.39
N ARG A 28 19.00 2.46 -8.75
CA ARG A 28 17.85 1.63 -9.16
C ARG A 28 16.81 1.47 -8.06
N TYR A 29 17.26 1.29 -6.82
CA TYR A 29 16.34 1.12 -5.69
C TYR A 29 15.56 2.41 -5.39
N GLN A 30 16.26 3.53 -5.27
CA GLN A 30 15.68 4.84 -4.96
C GLN A 30 14.74 5.32 -6.07
N THR A 31 15.20 5.31 -7.33
CA THR A 31 14.34 5.71 -8.46
C THR A 31 13.14 4.77 -8.66
N GLY A 32 13.26 3.50 -8.28
CA GLY A 32 12.15 2.57 -8.34
C GLY A 32 11.07 2.89 -7.30
N ILE A 33 11.43 3.19 -6.05
CA ILE A 33 10.43 3.60 -5.04
C ILE A 33 9.83 4.96 -5.35
N ASP A 34 10.62 5.89 -5.88
CA ASP A 34 10.13 7.22 -6.28
C ASP A 34 9.05 7.11 -7.38
N ARG A 35 9.22 6.22 -8.36
CA ARG A 35 8.19 5.97 -9.37
C ARG A 35 6.89 5.40 -8.79
N VAL A 36 6.97 4.57 -7.75
CA VAL A 36 5.76 4.06 -7.07
C VAL A 36 5.08 5.20 -6.31
N CYS A 37 5.87 6.08 -5.67
CA CYS A 37 5.37 7.26 -4.99
C CYS A 37 4.69 8.25 -5.95
N ASP A 38 5.29 8.51 -7.12
CA ASP A 38 4.70 9.37 -8.15
C ASP A 38 3.38 8.79 -8.68
N ALA A 39 3.33 7.48 -8.90
CA ALA A 39 2.10 6.79 -9.30
C ALA A 39 0.99 6.88 -8.23
N TYR A 40 1.36 6.80 -6.95
CA TYR A 40 0.43 7.02 -5.85
C TYR A 40 -0.12 8.45 -5.88
N ARG A 41 0.75 9.47 -5.94
CA ARG A 41 0.34 10.88 -5.92
C ARG A 41 -0.64 11.20 -7.05
N ALA A 42 -0.31 10.77 -8.27
CA ALA A 42 -1.21 10.93 -9.42
C ALA A 42 -2.56 10.23 -9.21
N SER A 43 -2.57 9.04 -8.61
CA SER A 43 -3.81 8.32 -8.30
C SER A 43 -4.61 9.00 -7.18
N ALA A 44 -3.94 9.46 -6.13
CA ALA A 44 -4.54 10.15 -4.99
C ALA A 44 -5.19 11.46 -5.42
N ASP A 45 -4.52 12.24 -6.28
CA ASP A 45 -5.07 13.48 -6.83
C ASP A 45 -6.38 13.22 -7.57
N LYS A 46 -6.42 12.17 -8.42
CA LYS A 46 -7.62 11.81 -9.16
C LYS A 46 -8.76 11.29 -8.28
N MET A 47 -8.45 10.50 -7.25
CA MET A 47 -9.49 10.05 -6.32
C MET A 47 -10.02 11.19 -5.45
N ASN A 48 -9.16 12.12 -5.01
CA ASN A 48 -9.58 13.29 -4.25
C ASN A 48 -10.40 14.25 -5.10
N GLU A 49 -10.06 14.43 -6.38
CA GLU A 49 -10.87 15.19 -7.35
C GLU A 49 -12.27 14.58 -7.48
N ALA A 50 -12.37 13.26 -7.68
CA ALA A 50 -13.65 12.55 -7.76
C ALA A 50 -14.48 12.68 -6.47
N LEU A 51 -13.84 12.56 -5.30
CA LEU A 51 -14.51 12.75 -4.02
C LEU A 51 -15.02 14.19 -3.84
N SER A 52 -14.22 15.18 -4.23
CA SER A 52 -14.63 16.59 -4.18
C SER A 52 -15.84 16.84 -5.09
N GLN A 53 -15.86 16.26 -6.29
CA GLN A 53 -16.97 16.37 -7.23
C GLN A 53 -18.24 15.70 -6.68
N ALA A 54 -18.14 14.50 -6.10
CA ALA A 54 -19.29 13.80 -5.50
C ALA A 54 -19.90 14.61 -4.34
N LYS A 55 -19.06 15.14 -3.45
CA LYS A 55 -19.49 16.01 -2.34
C LYS A 55 -20.18 17.28 -2.83
N GLN A 56 -19.62 17.90 -3.85
CA GLN A 56 -20.18 19.11 -4.43
C GLN A 56 -21.54 18.83 -5.07
N ALA A 57 -21.69 17.71 -5.80
CA ALA A 57 -22.95 17.32 -6.42
C ALA A 57 -24.04 17.08 -5.37
N TYR A 58 -23.73 16.37 -4.28
CA TYR A 58 -24.67 16.17 -3.18
C TYR A 58 -25.08 17.51 -2.53
N ALA A 59 -24.11 18.37 -2.21
CA ALA A 59 -24.39 19.68 -1.59
C ALA A 59 -25.22 20.60 -2.50
N GLN A 60 -25.01 20.56 -3.83
CA GLN A 60 -25.79 21.33 -4.79
C GLN A 60 -27.24 20.84 -4.87
N TYR A 61 -27.45 19.52 -4.85
CA TYR A 61 -28.78 18.93 -4.81
C TYR A 61 -29.53 19.32 -3.52
N ASP A 62 -28.88 19.17 -2.37
CA ASP A 62 -29.46 19.52 -1.07
C ASP A 62 -29.88 21.00 -0.99
N GLN A 63 -29.04 21.90 -1.51
CA GLN A 63 -29.35 23.34 -1.58
C GLN A 63 -30.49 23.68 -2.53
N ALA A 64 -30.70 22.90 -3.59
CA ALA A 64 -31.81 23.12 -4.52
C ALA A 64 -33.17 22.86 -3.86
N GLY A 65 -33.21 22.05 -2.79
CA GLY A 65 -34.43 21.76 -2.03
C GLY A 65 -35.49 21.02 -2.84
N VAL A 66 -35.09 20.39 -3.95
CA VAL A 66 -35.97 19.57 -4.78
C VAL A 66 -35.99 18.16 -4.21
N ASP A 67 -37.20 17.63 -3.98
CA ASP A 67 -37.38 16.21 -3.68
C ASP A 67 -37.97 15.54 -4.93
N ASP A 68 -37.17 14.66 -5.54
CA ASP A 68 -37.53 13.87 -6.71
C ASP A 68 -37.75 12.39 -6.38
N SER A 69 -38.01 12.08 -5.10
CA SER A 69 -38.19 10.70 -4.65
C SER A 69 -39.44 10.06 -5.28
N GLU A 70 -39.24 8.91 -5.89
CA GLU A 70 -40.28 8.09 -6.50
C GLU A 70 -40.59 6.88 -5.62
N TYR A 71 -41.87 6.67 -5.32
CA TYR A 71 -42.35 5.56 -4.49
C TYR A 71 -43.35 4.70 -5.26
N ASP A 72 -43.37 3.39 -4.98
CA ASP A 72 -44.42 2.50 -5.49
C ASP A 72 -45.74 2.61 -4.70
N GLU A 73 -46.72 1.78 -5.05
CA GLU A 73 -48.04 1.75 -4.43
C GLU A 73 -48.03 1.32 -2.95
N ASP A 74 -46.98 0.62 -2.52
CA ASP A 74 -46.78 0.15 -1.15
C ASP A 74 -45.90 1.12 -0.32
N GLY A 75 -45.44 2.22 -0.93
CA GLY A 75 -44.59 3.24 -0.29
C GLY A 75 -43.10 2.87 -0.25
N ILE A 76 -42.65 1.91 -1.07
CA ILE A 76 -41.24 1.55 -1.20
C ILE A 76 -40.56 2.54 -2.15
N LEU A 77 -39.39 3.04 -1.74
CA LEU A 77 -38.59 3.95 -2.57
C LEU A 77 -38.05 3.21 -3.81
N LEU A 78 -38.46 3.66 -5.00
CA LEU A 78 -38.00 3.16 -6.29
C LEU A 78 -36.78 3.93 -6.81
N GLY A 79 -36.73 5.23 -6.56
CA GLY A 79 -35.67 6.11 -7.07
C GLY A 79 -35.57 7.39 -6.26
N SER A 80 -34.35 7.90 -6.11
CA SER A 80 -34.07 9.18 -5.45
C SER A 80 -32.69 9.67 -5.88
N THR A 81 -32.62 10.91 -6.36
CA THR A 81 -31.32 11.53 -6.68
C THR A 81 -30.50 11.72 -5.42
N ALA A 82 -31.12 12.07 -4.29
CA ALA A 82 -30.44 12.16 -2.99
C ALA A 82 -29.71 10.86 -2.63
N HIS A 83 -30.39 9.71 -2.73
CA HIS A 83 -29.79 8.41 -2.42
C HIS A 83 -28.66 8.06 -3.40
N SER A 84 -28.84 8.33 -4.68
CA SER A 84 -27.82 8.07 -5.71
C SER A 84 -26.56 8.91 -5.48
N LEU A 85 -26.71 10.20 -5.15
CA LEU A 85 -25.60 11.09 -4.84
C LEU A 85 -24.90 10.73 -3.53
N ALA A 86 -25.66 10.34 -2.49
CA ALA A 86 -25.11 9.85 -1.24
C ALA A 86 -24.27 8.58 -1.46
N GLN A 87 -24.78 7.64 -2.27
CA GLN A 87 -24.04 6.43 -2.63
C GLN A 87 -22.76 6.77 -3.40
N ALA A 88 -22.83 7.68 -4.37
CA ALA A 88 -21.65 8.13 -5.12
C ALA A 88 -20.58 8.76 -4.22
N GLU A 89 -20.97 9.54 -3.20
CA GLU A 89 -20.04 10.07 -2.20
C GLU A 89 -19.39 8.93 -1.39
N MET A 90 -20.19 7.97 -0.91
CA MET A 90 -19.67 6.81 -0.16
C MET A 90 -18.69 5.99 -1.00
N ASP A 91 -19.01 5.73 -2.25
CA ASP A 91 -18.14 5.00 -3.18
C ASP A 91 -16.83 5.74 -3.42
N ALA A 92 -16.86 7.06 -3.57
CA ALA A 92 -15.66 7.88 -3.70
C ALA A 92 -14.79 7.85 -2.43
N ILE A 93 -15.40 7.87 -1.24
CA ILE A 93 -14.67 7.72 0.04
C ILE A 93 -13.98 6.34 0.11
N LEU A 94 -14.69 5.28 -0.26
CA LEU A 94 -14.15 3.91 -0.27
C LEU A 94 -13.00 3.78 -1.27
N ALA A 95 -13.15 4.35 -2.47
CA ALA A 95 -12.10 4.34 -3.49
C ALA A 95 -10.79 4.99 -2.99
N VAL A 96 -10.88 6.13 -2.29
CA VAL A 96 -9.72 6.77 -1.66
C VAL A 96 -9.05 5.84 -0.65
N SER A 97 -9.81 5.15 0.21
CA SER A 97 -9.25 4.21 1.18
C SER A 97 -8.52 3.06 0.49
N VAL A 98 -9.18 2.41 -0.48
CA VAL A 98 -8.62 1.27 -1.22
C VAL A 98 -7.32 1.63 -1.93
N VAL A 99 -7.26 2.80 -2.57
CA VAL A 99 -6.03 3.28 -3.23
C VAL A 99 -4.90 3.45 -2.22
N ARG A 100 -5.16 4.08 -1.07
CA ARG A 100 -4.15 4.26 -0.02
C ARG A 100 -3.62 2.93 0.50
N GLU A 101 -4.50 2.00 0.81
CA GLU A 101 -4.15 0.67 1.29
C GLU A 101 -3.30 -0.10 0.25
N ALA A 102 -3.71 -0.06 -1.01
CA ALA A 102 -2.99 -0.72 -2.10
C ALA A 102 -1.55 -0.19 -2.26
N PHE A 103 -1.35 1.12 -2.14
CA PHE A 103 -0.02 1.73 -2.28
C PHE A 103 0.88 1.50 -1.07
N VAL A 104 0.34 1.45 0.16
CA VAL A 104 1.10 1.01 1.34
C VAL A 104 1.60 -0.43 1.17
N THR A 105 0.72 -1.35 0.75
CA THR A 105 1.11 -2.73 0.45
C THR A 105 2.15 -2.81 -0.65
N SER A 106 1.99 -2.02 -1.72
CA SER A 106 2.91 -1.99 -2.86
C SER A 106 4.29 -1.48 -2.46
N ALA A 107 4.38 -0.43 -1.65
CA ALA A 107 5.63 0.09 -1.11
C ALA A 107 6.37 -0.99 -0.30
N PHE A 108 5.66 -1.66 0.62
CA PHE A 108 6.26 -2.73 1.42
C PHE A 108 6.73 -3.92 0.55
N HIS A 109 5.96 -4.33 -0.46
CA HIS A 109 6.39 -5.41 -1.36
C HIS A 109 7.57 -5.01 -2.24
N TYR A 110 7.68 -3.73 -2.60
CA TYR A 110 8.84 -3.22 -3.30
C TYR A 110 10.11 -3.39 -2.46
N TRP A 111 10.06 -3.03 -1.17
CA TRP A 111 11.13 -3.31 -0.22
C TRP A 111 11.42 -4.81 -0.13
N GLU A 112 10.39 -5.62 0.14
CA GLU A 112 10.55 -7.06 0.34
C GLU A 112 11.22 -7.74 -0.87
N ARG A 113 10.77 -7.44 -2.09
CA ARG A 113 11.35 -7.98 -3.32
C ARG A 113 12.82 -7.58 -3.47
N SER A 114 13.14 -6.32 -3.15
CA SER A 114 14.50 -5.80 -3.25
C SER A 114 15.42 -6.44 -2.19
N ALA A 115 14.96 -6.54 -0.95
CA ALA A 115 15.64 -7.21 0.15
C ALA A 115 15.95 -8.68 -0.17
N ARG A 116 15.00 -9.40 -0.78
CA ARG A 116 15.22 -10.79 -1.22
C ARG A 116 16.32 -10.87 -2.28
N ALA A 117 16.35 -9.95 -3.24
CA ALA A 117 17.41 -9.90 -4.25
C ALA A 117 18.80 -9.61 -3.65
N TRP A 118 18.88 -8.77 -2.61
CA TRP A 118 20.15 -8.45 -1.95
C TRP A 118 20.69 -9.56 -1.05
N THR A 119 19.78 -10.30 -0.43
CA THR A 119 20.09 -11.35 0.56
C THR A 119 20.15 -12.75 -0.05
N GLY A 120 19.51 -12.98 -1.20
CA GLY A 120 19.34 -14.30 -1.80
C GLY A 120 18.29 -15.18 -1.10
N LEU A 121 17.53 -14.61 -0.16
CA LEU A 121 16.54 -15.32 0.64
C LEU A 121 15.19 -15.43 -0.08
N HIS A 122 14.88 -16.61 -0.61
CA HIS A 122 13.66 -16.90 -1.36
C HIS A 122 12.83 -18.06 -0.79
N GLY A 123 13.24 -18.62 0.34
CA GLY A 123 12.57 -19.75 0.99
C GLY A 123 11.26 -19.36 1.67
N ARG A 124 10.34 -20.33 1.78
CA ARG A 124 9.05 -20.15 2.50
C ARG A 124 9.21 -19.80 3.99
N ARG A 125 10.37 -20.09 4.58
CA ARG A 125 10.68 -19.78 5.98
C ARG A 125 11.35 -18.42 6.15
N ASP A 126 11.70 -17.75 5.05
CA ASP A 126 12.38 -16.44 5.07
C ASP A 126 11.33 -15.34 5.26
N HIS A 127 10.72 -15.34 6.45
CA HIS A 127 9.73 -14.36 6.88
C HIS A 127 10.41 -13.02 7.24
N PHE A 128 9.59 -11.98 7.43
CA PHE A 128 10.05 -10.61 7.66
C PHE A 128 11.22 -10.50 8.65
N GLY A 129 11.12 -11.09 9.84
CA GLY A 129 12.19 -11.01 10.86
C GLY A 129 13.56 -11.54 10.42
N ILE A 130 13.61 -12.62 9.62
CA ILE A 130 14.88 -13.13 9.08
C ILE A 130 15.35 -12.21 7.96
N LEU A 131 14.45 -11.85 7.04
CA LEU A 131 14.78 -11.01 5.90
C LEU A 131 15.28 -9.62 6.32
N SER A 132 14.67 -9.01 7.33
CA SER A 132 15.09 -7.72 7.87
C SER A 132 16.45 -7.83 8.57
N THR A 133 16.66 -8.88 9.37
CA THR A 133 17.95 -9.13 10.03
C THR A 133 19.10 -9.28 9.02
N GLU A 134 18.90 -10.07 7.95
CA GLU A 134 19.93 -10.25 6.92
C GLU A 134 20.10 -9.00 6.05
N SER A 135 19.04 -8.24 5.80
CA SER A 135 19.11 -6.98 5.05
C SER A 135 19.86 -5.89 5.83
N ALA A 136 19.69 -5.82 7.15
CA ALA A 136 20.36 -4.87 8.03
C ALA A 136 21.89 -5.03 8.04
N LYS A 137 22.40 -6.22 7.71
CA LYS A 137 23.85 -6.46 7.54
C LYS A 137 24.43 -5.81 6.28
N LYS A 138 23.58 -5.44 5.32
CA LYS A 138 23.96 -4.88 4.01
C LYS A 138 23.64 -3.41 3.90
N TYR A 139 22.48 -2.98 4.39
CA TYR A 139 21.96 -1.63 4.22
C TYR A 139 21.27 -1.13 5.49
N PRO A 140 21.21 0.19 5.71
CA PRO A 140 20.41 0.76 6.79
C PRO A 140 18.93 0.39 6.61
N LEU A 141 18.25 0.15 7.73
CA LEU A 141 16.80 -0.05 7.78
C LEU A 141 16.17 1.04 8.64
N SER A 142 15.03 1.55 8.20
CA SER A 142 14.23 2.46 9.03
C SER A 142 13.76 1.74 10.30
N PRO A 143 13.81 2.38 11.48
CA PRO A 143 13.25 1.80 12.70
C PRO A 143 11.74 1.57 12.61
N GLN A 144 11.04 2.25 11.68
CA GLN A 144 9.60 2.10 11.46
C GLN A 144 9.22 0.96 10.51
N LEU A 145 10.20 0.23 9.96
CA LEU A 145 9.94 -0.84 9.01
C LEU A 145 9.12 -2.00 9.62
N ASP A 146 9.28 -2.30 10.91
CA ASP A 146 8.45 -3.31 11.60
C ASP A 146 6.97 -2.86 11.68
N ASN A 147 6.72 -1.59 11.97
CA ASN A 147 5.38 -1.02 11.99
C ASN A 147 4.74 -1.06 10.59
N LEU A 148 5.51 -0.76 9.53
CA LEU A 148 5.04 -0.89 8.16
C LEU A 148 4.72 -2.35 7.79
N ASN A 149 5.53 -3.31 8.24
CA ASN A 149 5.24 -4.73 8.05
C ASN A 149 3.92 -5.14 8.75
N ARG A 150 3.70 -4.69 10.00
CA ARG A 150 2.45 -4.94 10.74
C ARG A 150 1.25 -4.36 10.02
N LEU A 151 1.35 -3.12 9.55
CA LEU A 151 0.30 -2.49 8.76
C LEU A 151 0.00 -3.29 7.49
N ASN A 152 1.02 -3.67 6.73
CA ASN A 152 0.84 -4.50 5.53
C ASN A 152 0.20 -5.87 5.85
N ASN A 153 0.52 -6.49 6.98
CA ASN A 153 -0.13 -7.74 7.40
C ASN A 153 -1.60 -7.53 7.77
N LEU A 154 -1.92 -6.42 8.46
CA LEU A 154 -3.31 -6.04 8.74
C LEU A 154 -4.11 -5.85 7.44
N LEU A 155 -3.54 -5.13 6.46
CA LEU A 155 -4.16 -4.89 5.15
C LEU A 155 -4.39 -6.19 4.37
N LYS A 156 -3.40 -7.09 4.34
CA LYS A 156 -3.49 -8.38 3.61
C LYS A 156 -4.57 -9.30 4.13
N HIS A 157 -4.77 -9.33 5.44
CA HIS A 157 -5.65 -10.29 6.07
C HIS A 157 -7.07 -9.76 6.30
N ASN A 158 -7.30 -8.47 5.98
CA ASN A 158 -8.54 -7.75 6.25
C ASN A 158 -9.13 -8.13 7.62
N SER A 159 -8.25 -8.36 8.59
CA SER A 159 -8.63 -9.09 9.77
C SER A 159 -9.40 -8.14 10.66
N HIS A 160 -10.64 -8.49 10.99
CA HIS A 160 -11.41 -7.81 12.06
C HIS A 160 -10.63 -7.73 13.38
N ARG A 161 -9.56 -8.52 13.51
CA ARG A 161 -8.57 -8.46 14.57
C ARG A 161 -7.49 -7.42 14.24
N ILE A 162 -7.60 -6.28 14.89
CA ILE A 162 -6.57 -5.23 14.88
C ILE A 162 -5.34 -5.71 15.68
N ASP A 163 -4.14 -5.46 15.16
CA ASP A 163 -2.89 -5.73 15.88
C ASP A 163 -2.75 -4.70 17.03
N PRO A 164 -2.85 -5.12 18.31
CA PRO A 164 -2.75 -4.19 19.43
C PRO A 164 -1.38 -3.51 19.49
N THR A 165 -0.31 -4.19 19.08
CA THR A 165 1.03 -3.60 19.04
C THR A 165 1.10 -2.46 18.02
N LEU A 166 0.42 -2.61 16.88
CA LEU A 166 0.33 -1.53 15.90
C LEU A 166 -0.51 -0.36 16.40
N VAL A 167 -1.60 -0.62 17.13
CA VAL A 167 -2.41 0.45 17.75
C VAL A 167 -1.61 1.25 18.76
N ASP A 168 -0.85 0.57 19.63
CA ASP A 168 -0.04 1.23 20.65
C ASP A 168 1.10 2.05 20.01
N ALA A 169 1.73 1.51 18.97
CA ALA A 169 2.84 2.17 18.28
C ALA A 169 2.37 3.31 17.35
N ARG A 170 1.24 3.13 16.68
CA ARG A 170 0.69 3.99 15.61
C ARG A 170 -0.81 4.24 15.78
N PRO A 171 -1.22 4.89 16.88
CA PRO A 171 -2.64 5.17 17.13
C PRO A 171 -3.23 6.10 16.06
N ASP A 172 -2.39 6.92 15.41
CA ASP A 172 -2.74 7.82 14.31
C ASP A 172 -3.29 7.10 13.07
N TYR A 173 -2.95 5.81 12.87
CA TYR A 173 -3.53 5.00 11.78
C TYR A 173 -4.99 4.63 12.01
N PHE A 174 -5.53 4.87 13.21
CA PHE A 174 -6.83 4.40 13.60
C PHE A 174 -7.75 5.55 13.98
N ALA A 175 -9.04 5.41 13.65
CA ALA A 175 -10.08 6.31 14.10
C ALA A 175 -11.20 5.53 14.78
N SER A 176 -11.83 6.13 15.78
CA SER A 176 -13.09 5.63 16.31
C SER A 176 -14.22 6.12 15.40
N PRO A 177 -15.08 5.23 14.87
CA PRO A 177 -16.24 5.63 14.07
C PRO A 177 -17.28 6.42 14.90
N PHE A 178 -17.25 6.29 16.23
CA PHE A 178 -18.10 7.03 17.14
C PHE A 178 -17.25 7.70 18.23
N PRO A 179 -17.37 9.02 18.46
CA PRO A 179 -16.73 9.65 19.61
C PRO A 179 -17.41 9.14 20.89
N SER A 180 -16.80 8.16 21.55
CA SER A 180 -17.26 7.71 22.86
C SER A 180 -16.37 8.31 23.93
N ALA A 181 -16.98 8.96 24.93
CA ALA A 181 -16.28 9.64 26.02
C ALA A 181 -15.50 8.68 26.95
N ASN A 182 -15.77 7.37 26.90
CA ASN A 182 -15.14 6.37 27.77
C ASN A 182 -14.84 5.08 26.99
N ASN A 183 -13.58 4.63 27.04
CA ASN A 183 -13.00 3.41 26.46
C ASN A 183 -12.77 3.36 24.94
N THR A 184 -11.53 3.65 24.54
CA THR A 184 -10.89 3.17 23.30
C THR A 184 -10.56 1.69 23.42
N SER A 185 -11.59 0.82 23.42
CA SER A 185 -11.36 -0.61 23.20
C SER A 185 -10.81 -0.80 21.79
N PRO A 186 -9.68 -1.53 21.60
CA PRO A 186 -9.11 -1.79 20.27
C PRO A 186 -10.11 -2.39 19.28
N GLN A 187 -11.15 -3.09 19.78
CA GLN A 187 -12.20 -3.70 18.95
C GLN A 187 -13.12 -2.67 18.26
N ARG A 188 -13.14 -1.42 18.71
CA ARG A 188 -13.97 -0.35 18.12
C ARG A 188 -13.21 0.51 17.11
N LEU A 189 -11.89 0.37 17.04
CA LEU A 189 -11.07 1.13 16.12
C LEU A 189 -11.31 0.66 14.68
N ARG A 190 -11.19 1.57 13.73
CA ARG A 190 -11.15 1.28 12.30
C ARG A 190 -9.86 1.87 11.74
N LEU A 191 -9.23 1.12 10.84
CA LEU A 191 -8.09 1.64 10.10
C LEU A 191 -8.56 2.83 9.27
N ARG A 192 -7.81 3.93 9.35
CA ARG A 192 -8.05 5.16 8.59
C ARG A 192 -6.70 5.68 8.12
N LEU A 193 -6.30 5.27 6.93
CA LEU A 193 -5.09 5.79 6.31
C LEU A 193 -5.36 7.16 5.69
N LEU A 194 -4.51 8.12 6.05
CA LEU A 194 -4.47 9.46 5.49
C LEU A 194 -3.36 9.55 4.43
N HIS A 195 -3.29 10.66 3.70
CA HIS A 195 -2.33 10.80 2.62
C HIS A 195 -0.88 10.71 3.16
N GLU A 196 -0.64 11.40 4.27
CA GLU A 196 0.61 11.42 5.03
C GLU A 196 1.08 10.03 5.47
N HIS A 197 0.16 9.11 5.80
CA HIS A 197 0.53 7.75 6.19
C HIS A 197 1.08 6.94 5.01
N VAL A 198 0.59 7.22 3.79
CA VAL A 198 1.11 6.56 2.58
C VAL A 198 2.45 7.16 2.16
N GLU A 199 2.59 8.48 2.22
CA GLU A 199 3.87 9.17 2.00
C GLU A 199 4.93 8.66 2.97
N GLU A 200 4.59 8.53 4.25
CA GLU A 200 5.47 7.95 5.25
C GLU A 200 5.87 6.50 4.92
N ALA A 201 4.95 5.67 4.41
CA ALA A 201 5.31 4.32 3.97
C ALA A 201 6.38 4.33 2.87
N PHE A 202 6.32 5.27 1.93
CA PHE A 202 7.38 5.48 0.94
C PHE A 202 8.69 5.93 1.58
N ASP A 203 8.64 6.86 2.53
CA ASP A 203 9.83 7.34 3.24
C ASP A 203 10.52 6.22 4.05
N ILE A 204 9.74 5.38 4.74
CA ILE A 204 10.22 4.21 5.46
C ILE A 204 10.95 3.26 4.50
N VAL A 205 10.36 2.97 3.34
CA VAL A 205 10.96 2.10 2.32
C VAL A 205 12.21 2.74 1.74
N ARG A 206 12.17 4.03 1.41
CA ARG A 206 13.31 4.79 0.89
C ARG A 206 14.51 4.75 1.83
N ALA A 207 14.25 4.86 3.14
CA ALA A 207 15.25 4.76 4.20
C ALA A 207 15.66 3.31 4.55
N SER A 208 15.05 2.30 3.91
CA SER A 208 15.28 0.87 4.19
C SER A 208 16.00 0.14 3.06
N GLY A 209 17.11 0.67 2.58
CA GLY A 209 17.87 0.08 1.48
C GLY A 209 19.11 0.89 1.12
N PRO A 210 19.75 0.58 -0.02
CA PRO A 210 20.90 1.32 -0.50
C PRO A 210 20.53 2.77 -0.84
N THR A 211 21.38 3.70 -0.40
CA THR A 211 21.28 5.15 -0.63
C THR A 211 22.50 5.63 -1.41
N TYR A 212 22.36 6.75 -2.13
CA TYR A 212 23.45 7.43 -2.82
C TYR A 212 23.50 8.90 -2.41
#